data_AF-A0A432RYD5-F1
#
_entry.id   AF-A0A432RYD5-F1
#
_cell.length_a   1.000
_cell.length_b   1.000
_cell.length_c   1.000
_cell.angle_alpha   90.00
_cell.angle_beta   90.00
_cell.angle_gamma   90.00
#
_symmetry.space_group_name_H-M   'P 1'
#
loop_
_entity.id
_entity.type
_entity.pdbx_description
1 polymer ?
#
loop_
_entity_poly.entity_id
_entity_poly.type
_entity_poly.pdbx_seq_one_letter_code
_entity_poly.pdbx_strand_id
1 'polypeptide(L)'
;MQRVVIKRDGTVEKFQMKKLINAIFSLLEGLKLEDDYETVFKIAKELDLKIPEKVSTEELDLLVLKAIEQLIPTHYLYDTLATRQLLKIINKDIDRRLSSFKEAIQFGVKESLYKKELLDFDLDKLEEALDYSRDLLLDYFGLTTLRDRYFTRDREGRIIEKPQWFFMRVAMGIGNNEDEIIKIYNKISNLEYLHSTPTLYNSGTVVNQYSSCFPAGTPIITKDGLKNIEDIQIGDVVLTAEGNYKVVSGLFKRKYKRNLYKIKVWGLWGSEETVRATNDHRFLVLPKESIECSRKFYKVCPPYQNTDKCYPVEREYASTCVKTEVNILESLRWVEAKDIKEWDYIVVPYPKETNDIKEFCVL
;
A
#
# COMPACT_ATOMS: atom_id res chain seq x y z
N MET A 1 -27.87 41.07 14.58
CA MET A 1 -28.69 40.21 13.68
C MET A 1 -28.58 38.76 14.15
N GLN A 2 -29.57 37.91 13.89
CA GLN A 2 -29.60 36.53 14.40
C GLN A 2 -28.92 35.59 13.37
N ARG A 3 -27.89 34.83 13.80
CA ARG A 3 -27.18 33.87 12.93
C ARG A 3 -28.14 32.79 12.41
N VAL A 4 -28.00 32.38 11.14
CA VAL A 4 -28.81 31.34 10.49
C VAL A 4 -27.92 30.26 9.87
N VAL A 5 -28.43 29.03 9.84
CA VAL A 5 -27.77 27.87 9.24
C VAL A 5 -28.59 27.35 8.07
N ILE A 6 -27.95 27.16 6.93
CA ILE A 6 -28.54 26.51 5.76
C ILE A 6 -28.21 25.02 5.83
N LYS A 7 -29.22 24.18 5.91
CA LYS A 7 -29.05 22.72 5.90
C LYS A 7 -28.68 22.23 4.51
N ARG A 8 -28.19 21.00 4.47
CA ARG A 8 -27.83 20.27 3.24
C ARG A 8 -29.00 20.13 2.26
N ASP A 9 -30.23 20.09 2.75
CA ASP A 9 -31.48 20.03 1.98
C ASP A 9 -32.00 21.41 1.52
N GLY A 10 -31.28 22.49 1.85
CA GLY A 10 -31.64 23.87 1.52
C GLY A 10 -32.53 24.56 2.57
N THR A 11 -32.99 23.86 3.60
CA THR A 11 -33.80 24.47 4.66
C THR A 11 -32.98 25.44 5.50
N VAL A 12 -33.60 26.54 5.94
CA VAL A 12 -32.94 27.57 6.74
C VAL A 12 -33.46 27.51 8.17
N GLU A 13 -32.55 27.28 9.12
CA GLU A 13 -32.85 27.25 10.55
C GLU A 13 -32.10 28.36 11.29
N LYS A 14 -32.61 28.75 12.46
CA LYS A 14 -31.86 29.60 13.38
C LYS A 14 -30.64 28.84 13.91
N PHE A 15 -29.48 29.50 13.94
CA PHE A 15 -28.28 28.93 14.55
C PHE A 15 -28.51 28.67 16.03
N GLN A 16 -28.15 27.47 16.49
CA GLN A 16 -28.26 27.05 17.88
C GLN A 16 -26.91 26.55 18.37
N MET A 17 -26.28 27.29 19.29
CA MET A 17 -24.99 26.90 19.87
C MET A 17 -25.07 25.51 20.53
N LYS A 18 -26.20 25.16 21.15
CA LYS A 18 -26.44 23.83 21.72
C LYS A 18 -26.28 22.70 20.71
N LYS A 19 -26.78 22.86 19.46
CA LYS A 19 -26.63 21.83 18.41
C LYS A 19 -25.16 21.65 18.01
N LEU A 20 -24.40 22.74 17.94
CA LEU A 20 -22.97 22.72 17.64
C LEU A 20 -22.18 22.03 18.76
N ILE A 21 -22.42 22.42 20.01
CA ILE A 21 -21.79 21.80 21.19
C ILE A 21 -22.07 20.30 21.23
N ASN A 22 -23.33 19.88 21.05
CA ASN A 22 -23.68 18.46 21.00
C ASN A 22 -22.97 17.71 19.86
N ALA A 23 -22.80 18.36 18.69
CA ALA A 23 -22.06 17.77 17.58
C ALA A 23 -20.56 17.61 17.91
N ILE A 24 -19.95 18.55 18.64
CA ILE A 24 -18.56 18.40 19.10
C ILE A 24 -18.48 17.28 20.14
N PHE A 25 -19.41 17.21 21.12
CA PHE A 25 -19.47 16.10 22.09
C PHE A 25 -19.57 14.73 21.42
N SER A 26 -20.31 14.60 20.32
CA SER A 26 -20.39 13.32 19.59
C SER A 26 -19.03 12.84 19.05
N LEU A 27 -18.09 13.76 18.80
CA LEU A 27 -16.72 13.40 18.41
C LEU A 27 -15.92 12.78 19.56
N LEU A 28 -16.33 13.01 20.81
CA LEU A 28 -15.65 12.52 22.02
C LEU A 28 -16.20 11.15 22.46
N GLU A 29 -17.28 10.64 21.86
CA GLU A 29 -17.91 9.38 22.26
C GLU A 29 -16.92 8.20 22.27
N GLY A 30 -16.96 7.41 23.35
CA GLY A 30 -16.07 6.26 23.56
C GLY A 30 -14.64 6.59 23.98
N LEU A 31 -14.26 7.88 24.07
CA LEU A 31 -12.95 8.29 24.59
C LEU A 31 -13.00 8.41 26.10
N LYS A 32 -11.96 7.91 26.78
CA LYS A 32 -11.79 8.09 28.23
C LYS A 32 -11.04 9.40 28.45
N LEU A 33 -11.76 10.44 28.86
CA LEU A 33 -11.23 11.77 29.10
C LEU A 33 -11.45 12.15 30.56
N GLU A 34 -10.50 12.88 31.14
CA GLU A 34 -10.62 13.41 32.50
C GLU A 34 -11.65 14.56 32.55
N ASP A 35 -11.65 15.43 31.53
CA ASP A 35 -12.59 16.54 31.38
C ASP A 35 -12.97 16.73 29.89
N ASP A 36 -14.14 16.21 29.53
CA ASP A 36 -14.72 16.36 28.20
C ASP A 36 -15.25 17.78 27.95
N TYR A 37 -15.77 18.46 28.98
CA TYR A 37 -16.24 19.84 28.90
C TYR A 37 -15.11 20.82 28.59
N GLU A 38 -13.93 20.68 29.20
CA GLU A 38 -12.77 21.53 28.91
C GLU A 38 -12.34 21.41 27.45
N THR A 39 -12.31 20.19 26.92
CA THR A 39 -11.97 19.91 25.52
C THR A 39 -12.96 20.59 24.57
N VAL A 40 -14.26 20.41 24.80
CA VAL A 40 -15.31 21.03 24.00
C VAL A 40 -15.27 22.56 24.11
N PHE A 41 -14.99 23.10 25.31
CA PHE A 41 -14.85 24.53 25.53
C PHE A 41 -13.69 25.14 24.73
N LYS A 42 -12.52 24.48 24.70
CA LYS A 42 -11.38 24.92 23.88
C LYS A 42 -11.74 24.98 22.39
N ILE A 43 -12.41 23.96 21.86
CA ILE A 43 -12.86 23.94 20.46
C ILE A 43 -13.91 25.03 20.21
N ALA A 44 -14.90 25.18 21.09
CA ALA A 44 -15.95 26.17 20.96
C ALA A 44 -15.39 27.61 21.00
N LYS A 45 -14.39 27.87 21.86
CA LYS A 45 -13.69 29.14 21.94
C LYS A 45 -13.00 29.49 20.61
N GLU A 46 -12.39 28.52 19.95
CA GLU A 46 -11.80 28.72 18.63
C GLU A 46 -12.83 29.02 17.53
N LEU A 47 -14.10 28.67 17.73
CA LEU A 47 -15.18 28.87 16.75
C LEU A 47 -15.95 30.18 16.92
N ASP A 48 -16.10 30.69 18.15
CA ASP A 48 -17.15 31.67 18.49
C ASP A 48 -17.16 32.94 17.61
N LEU A 49 -15.97 33.46 17.30
CA LEU A 49 -15.80 34.66 16.47
C LEU A 49 -15.66 34.35 14.97
N LYS A 50 -15.52 33.08 14.58
CA LYS A 50 -15.27 32.65 13.19
C LYS A 50 -16.53 32.22 12.44
N ILE A 51 -17.68 32.08 13.12
CA ILE A 51 -18.95 31.68 12.51
C ILE A 51 -19.64 32.90 11.86
N PRO A 52 -19.86 32.88 10.53
CA PRO A 52 -20.57 33.94 9.81
C PRO A 52 -22.05 34.05 10.22
N GLU A 53 -22.71 35.15 9.81
CA GLU A 53 -24.16 35.32 10.06
C GLU A 53 -25.02 34.31 9.31
N LYS A 54 -24.60 33.91 8.10
CA LYS A 54 -25.24 32.89 7.28
C LYS A 54 -24.19 31.86 6.90
N VAL A 55 -24.40 30.61 7.31
CA VAL A 55 -23.43 29.53 7.10
C VAL A 55 -24.16 28.24 6.72
N SER A 56 -23.65 27.47 5.77
CA SER A 56 -24.17 26.14 5.48
C SER A 56 -23.70 25.10 6.51
N THR A 57 -24.38 23.96 6.61
CA THR A 57 -23.94 22.87 7.48
C THR A 57 -22.59 22.30 7.08
N GLU A 58 -22.28 22.30 5.78
CA GLU A 58 -21.02 21.88 5.20
C GLU A 58 -19.88 22.82 5.61
N GLU A 59 -20.09 24.13 5.45
CA GLU A 59 -19.14 25.15 5.91
C GLU A 59 -18.95 25.09 7.43
N LEU A 60 -20.02 24.85 8.19
CA LEU A 60 -19.92 24.71 9.64
C LEU A 60 -19.09 23.49 10.05
N ASP A 61 -19.28 22.34 9.39
CA ASP A 61 -18.45 21.14 9.62
C ASP A 61 -16.96 21.43 9.30
N LEU A 62 -16.67 22.20 8.25
CA LEU A 62 -15.30 22.62 7.90
C LEU A 62 -14.70 23.62 8.91
N LEU A 63 -15.50 24.55 9.44
CA LEU A 63 -15.06 25.46 10.48
C LEU A 63 -14.69 24.72 11.76
N VAL A 64 -15.52 23.73 12.16
CA VAL A 64 -15.22 22.84 13.30
C VAL A 64 -13.90 22.10 13.07
N LEU A 65 -13.70 21.52 11.88
CA LEU A 65 -12.44 20.85 11.56
C LEU A 65 -11.25 21.79 11.73
N LYS A 66 -11.29 22.99 11.14
CA LYS A 66 -10.22 23.99 11.24
C LYS A 66 -9.94 24.45 12.67
N ALA A 67 -10.98 24.56 13.50
CA ALA A 67 -10.80 24.89 14.92
C ALA A 67 -10.06 23.78 15.67
N ILE A 68 -10.40 22.51 15.39
CA ILE A 68 -9.71 21.35 15.98
C ILE A 68 -8.26 21.27 15.47
N GLU A 69 -8.02 21.50 14.19
CA GLU A 69 -6.67 21.52 13.58
C GLU A 69 -5.71 22.45 14.32
N GLN A 70 -6.18 23.65 14.71
CA GLN A 70 -5.38 24.64 15.43
C GLN A 70 -4.94 24.15 16.82
N LEU A 71 -5.64 23.17 17.38
CA LEU A 71 -5.36 22.61 18.70
C LEU A 71 -4.50 21.33 18.63
N ILE A 72 -4.30 20.73 17.45
CA ILE A 72 -3.45 19.54 17.26
C ILE A 72 -2.06 19.68 17.90
N PRO A 73 -1.33 20.82 17.75
CA PRO A 73 -0.01 20.97 18.36
C PRO A 73 -0.02 20.93 19.90
N THR A 74 -1.19 21.14 20.52
CA THR A 74 -1.31 21.23 21.98
C THR A 74 -1.51 19.87 22.64
N HIS A 75 -2.19 18.93 21.97
CA HIS A 75 -2.50 17.62 22.53
C HIS A 75 -2.94 16.63 21.43
N TYR A 76 -2.47 15.38 21.51
CA TYR A 76 -2.75 14.33 20.51
C TYR A 76 -4.25 14.02 20.33
N LEU A 77 -5.07 14.21 21.37
CA LEU A 77 -6.52 14.06 21.30
C LEU A 77 -7.14 14.82 20.13
N TYR A 78 -6.65 16.03 19.84
CA TYR A 78 -7.20 16.84 18.77
C TYR A 78 -6.90 16.26 17.38
N ASP A 79 -5.84 15.46 17.21
CA ASP A 79 -5.64 14.67 16.00
C ASP A 79 -6.79 13.68 15.81
N THR A 80 -7.11 12.90 16.86
CA THR A 80 -8.24 11.95 16.84
C THR A 80 -9.57 12.64 16.55
N LEU A 81 -9.83 13.80 17.17
CA LEU A 81 -11.05 14.57 16.93
C LEU A 81 -11.11 15.14 15.51
N ALA A 82 -9.98 15.59 14.97
CA ALA A 82 -9.87 16.08 13.59
C ALA A 82 -10.11 14.95 12.60
N THR A 83 -9.55 13.76 12.83
CA THR A 83 -9.82 12.56 12.03
C THR A 83 -11.31 12.23 12.04
N ARG A 84 -11.95 12.15 13.21
CA ARG A 84 -13.39 11.85 13.33
C ARG A 84 -14.25 12.89 12.61
N GLN A 85 -13.93 14.17 12.75
CA GLN A 85 -14.65 15.25 12.07
C GLN A 85 -14.44 15.20 10.55
N LEU A 86 -13.24 14.87 10.08
CA LEU A 86 -12.96 14.72 8.66
C LEU A 86 -13.64 13.49 8.05
N LEU A 87 -13.63 12.35 8.74
CA LEU A 87 -14.39 11.15 8.34
C LEU A 87 -15.87 11.46 8.20
N LYS A 88 -16.46 12.18 9.16
CA LYS A 88 -17.86 12.62 9.11
C LYS A 88 -18.13 13.48 7.87
N ILE A 89 -17.23 14.41 7.51
CA ILE A 89 -17.37 15.24 6.32
C ILE A 89 -17.35 14.39 5.06
N ILE A 90 -16.35 13.50 4.93
CA ILE A 90 -16.18 12.60 3.78
C ILE A 90 -17.41 11.69 3.62
N ASN A 91 -17.80 11.00 4.70
CA ASN A 91 -18.93 10.08 4.68
C ASN A 91 -20.22 10.79 4.32
N LYS A 92 -20.53 11.95 4.93
CA LYS A 92 -21.74 12.71 4.60
C LYS A 92 -21.77 13.24 3.17
N ASP A 93 -20.63 13.55 2.57
CA ASP A 93 -20.60 13.98 1.16
C ASP A 93 -20.89 12.81 0.22
N ILE A 94 -20.32 11.64 0.52
CA ILE A 94 -20.44 10.44 -0.30
C ILE A 94 -21.83 9.81 -0.14
N ASP A 95 -22.34 9.65 1.09
CA ASP A 95 -23.63 9.00 1.41
C ASP A 95 -24.83 9.68 0.75
N ARG A 96 -24.69 10.95 0.34
CA ARG A 96 -25.72 11.69 -0.41
C ARG A 96 -25.83 11.26 -1.87
N ARG A 97 -24.78 10.64 -2.42
CA ARG A 97 -24.65 10.31 -3.84
C ARG A 97 -24.49 8.82 -4.07
N LEU A 98 -23.88 8.10 -3.13
CA LEU A 98 -23.53 6.69 -3.22
C LEU A 98 -23.87 6.04 -1.87
N SER A 99 -24.80 5.09 -1.89
CA SER A 99 -25.35 4.45 -0.70
C SER A 99 -24.53 3.24 -0.22
N SER A 100 -23.72 2.65 -1.10
CA SER A 100 -22.98 1.42 -0.81
C SER A 100 -21.64 1.35 -1.56
N PHE A 101 -20.75 0.45 -1.13
CA PHE A 101 -19.48 0.20 -1.81
C PHE A 101 -19.72 -0.31 -3.24
N LYS A 102 -20.63 -1.28 -3.40
CA LYS A 102 -21.05 -1.79 -4.71
C LYS A 102 -21.52 -0.69 -5.65
N GLU A 103 -22.35 0.24 -5.16
CA GLU A 103 -22.80 1.38 -5.96
C GLU A 103 -21.63 2.29 -6.38
N ALA A 104 -20.65 2.51 -5.48
CA ALA A 104 -19.46 3.30 -5.79
C ALA A 104 -18.58 2.66 -6.88
N ILE A 105 -18.38 1.34 -6.84
CA ILE A 105 -17.66 0.61 -7.90
C ILE A 105 -18.42 0.70 -9.22
N GLN A 106 -19.73 0.44 -9.22
CA GLN A 106 -20.56 0.53 -10.42
C GLN A 106 -20.54 1.93 -11.03
N PHE A 107 -20.64 2.98 -10.19
CA PHE A 107 -20.51 4.37 -10.62
C PHE A 107 -19.13 4.64 -11.25
N GLY A 108 -18.05 4.23 -10.58
CA GLY A 108 -16.70 4.45 -11.09
C GLY A 108 -16.43 3.73 -12.41
N VAL A 109 -16.96 2.53 -12.62
CA VAL A 109 -16.88 1.83 -13.91
C VAL A 109 -17.69 2.54 -14.99
N LYS A 110 -18.92 2.96 -14.68
CA LYS A 110 -19.79 3.70 -15.60
C LYS A 110 -19.13 5.00 -16.08
N GLU A 111 -18.47 5.73 -15.19
CA GLU A 111 -17.77 6.98 -15.51
C GLU A 111 -16.38 6.78 -16.15
N SER A 112 -15.97 5.52 -16.38
CA SER A 112 -14.65 5.13 -16.89
C SER A 112 -13.48 5.56 -15.99
N LEU A 113 -13.72 5.60 -14.68
CA LEU A 113 -12.71 5.82 -13.65
C LEU A 113 -12.08 4.49 -13.22
N TYR A 114 -12.90 3.43 -13.18
CA TYR A 114 -12.51 2.07 -12.81
C TYR A 114 -12.58 1.08 -13.97
N LYS A 115 -11.79 0.02 -13.85
CA LYS A 115 -11.78 -1.14 -14.76
C LYS A 115 -13.12 -1.87 -14.74
N LYS A 116 -13.57 -2.31 -15.91
CA LYS A 116 -14.85 -3.06 -16.03
C LYS A 116 -14.78 -4.41 -15.33
N GLU A 117 -13.59 -5.00 -15.32
CA GLU A 117 -13.24 -6.27 -14.70
C GLU A 117 -13.49 -6.27 -13.19
N LEU A 118 -13.56 -5.10 -12.53
CA LEU A 118 -13.94 -5.03 -11.12
C LEU A 118 -15.37 -5.52 -10.87
N LEU A 119 -16.25 -5.49 -11.89
CA LEU A 119 -17.62 -5.98 -11.79
C LEU A 119 -17.73 -7.50 -11.91
N ASP A 120 -16.64 -8.19 -12.28
CA ASP A 120 -16.64 -9.65 -12.41
C ASP A 120 -16.51 -10.36 -11.04
N PHE A 121 -16.09 -9.63 -10.00
CA PHE A 121 -16.02 -10.12 -8.61
C PHE A 121 -17.38 -10.08 -7.92
N ASP A 122 -17.53 -10.91 -6.88
CA ASP A 122 -18.67 -10.84 -5.96
C ASP A 122 -18.58 -9.59 -5.04
N LEU A 123 -19.15 -8.49 -5.53
CA LEU A 123 -19.15 -7.21 -4.80
C LEU A 123 -19.94 -7.25 -3.48
N ASP A 124 -20.94 -8.13 -3.36
CA ASP A 124 -21.71 -8.26 -2.11
C ASP A 124 -20.83 -8.92 -1.03
N LYS A 125 -20.11 -10.01 -1.38
CA LYS A 125 -19.12 -10.65 -0.51
C LYS A 125 -18.01 -9.69 -0.09
N LEU A 126 -17.51 -8.86 -1.01
CA LEU A 126 -16.46 -7.87 -0.71
C LEU A 126 -16.99 -6.73 0.18
N GLU A 127 -18.22 -6.26 -0.05
CA GLU A 127 -18.84 -5.23 0.79
C GLU A 127 -19.05 -5.72 2.23
N GLU A 128 -19.45 -6.99 2.42
CA GLU A 128 -19.57 -7.62 3.74
C GLU A 128 -18.22 -7.73 4.49
N ALA A 129 -17.10 -7.82 3.76
CA ALA A 129 -15.77 -7.90 4.35
C ALA A 129 -15.23 -6.55 4.86
N LEU A 130 -15.88 -5.42 4.52
CA LEU A 130 -15.44 -4.09 4.94
C LEU A 130 -15.60 -3.89 6.45
N ASP A 131 -14.54 -3.42 7.09
CA ASP A 131 -14.50 -3.11 8.51
C ASP A 131 -14.23 -1.62 8.75
N TYR A 132 -15.30 -0.85 8.88
CA TYR A 132 -15.24 0.60 9.08
C TYR A 132 -14.64 1.01 10.44
N SER A 133 -14.49 0.09 11.40
CA SER A 133 -13.81 0.41 12.66
C SER A 133 -12.33 0.77 12.44
N ARG A 134 -11.74 0.28 11.33
CA ARG A 134 -10.36 0.55 10.92
C ARG A 134 -10.14 1.96 10.38
N ASP A 135 -11.19 2.72 10.09
CA ASP A 135 -11.05 4.14 9.73
C ASP A 135 -10.35 4.94 10.84
N LEU A 136 -10.48 4.50 12.10
CA LEU A 136 -9.83 5.11 13.26
C LEU A 136 -8.36 4.72 13.45
N LEU A 137 -7.81 3.82 12.61
CA LEU A 137 -6.37 3.55 12.57
C LEU A 137 -5.60 4.66 11.85
N LEU A 138 -6.28 5.44 11.01
CA LEU A 138 -5.70 6.59 10.34
C LEU A 138 -5.65 7.77 11.30
N ASP A 139 -4.48 8.42 11.37
CA ASP A 139 -4.35 9.74 11.98
C ASP A 139 -4.88 10.83 11.03
N TYR A 140 -4.93 12.07 11.52
CA TYR A 140 -5.50 13.16 10.74
C TYR A 140 -4.72 13.41 9.44
N PHE A 141 -3.40 13.30 9.53
CA PHE A 141 -2.51 13.49 8.39
C PHE A 141 -2.68 12.40 7.32
N GLY A 142 -2.79 11.14 7.74
CA GLY A 142 -3.01 9.99 6.88
C GLY A 142 -4.32 10.10 6.13
N LEU A 143 -5.42 10.41 6.84
CA LEU A 143 -6.73 10.61 6.22
C LEU A 143 -6.75 11.81 5.26
N THR A 144 -6.13 12.92 5.64
CA THR A 144 -5.98 14.10 4.77
C THR A 144 -5.20 13.76 3.50
N THR A 145 -4.11 12.98 3.64
CA THR A 145 -3.32 12.52 2.51
C THR A 145 -4.13 11.65 1.56
N LEU A 146 -4.93 10.72 2.08
CA LEU A 146 -5.83 9.91 1.26
C LEU A 146 -6.86 10.77 0.51
N ARG A 147 -7.54 11.66 1.22
CA ARG A 147 -8.54 12.58 0.66
C ARG A 147 -7.99 13.46 -0.46
N ASP A 148 -6.81 14.04 -0.25
CA ASP A 148 -6.28 15.05 -1.16
C ASP A 148 -5.58 14.44 -2.37
N ARG A 149 -5.01 13.23 -2.22
CA ARG A 149 -4.13 12.65 -3.25
C ARG A 149 -4.54 11.29 -3.78
N TYR A 150 -5.30 10.48 -3.04
CA TYR A 150 -5.49 9.06 -3.41
C TYR A 150 -6.94 8.70 -3.71
N PHE A 151 -7.90 9.33 -3.06
CA PHE A 151 -9.30 9.08 -3.36
C PHE A 151 -9.63 9.51 -4.78
N THR A 152 -10.30 8.60 -5.48
CA THR A 152 -10.79 8.80 -6.83
C THR A 152 -11.80 9.94 -6.84
N ARG A 153 -11.72 10.76 -7.88
CA ARG A 153 -12.64 11.88 -8.10
C ARG A 153 -13.39 11.69 -9.40
N ASP A 154 -14.66 12.09 -9.39
CA ASP A 154 -15.46 12.20 -10.60
C ASP A 154 -14.99 13.39 -11.47
N ARG A 155 -15.62 13.57 -12.63
CA ARG A 155 -15.26 14.63 -13.59
C ARG A 155 -15.52 16.03 -13.03
N GLU A 156 -16.42 16.13 -12.05
CA GLU A 156 -16.72 17.35 -11.30
C GLU A 156 -15.75 17.58 -10.13
N GLY A 157 -14.77 16.69 -9.93
CA GLY A 157 -13.75 16.79 -8.89
C GLY A 157 -14.20 16.33 -7.50
N ARG A 158 -15.37 15.70 -7.38
CA ARG A 158 -15.93 15.20 -6.12
C ARG A 158 -15.43 13.79 -5.83
N ILE A 159 -15.17 13.52 -4.56
CA ILE A 159 -14.64 12.24 -4.10
C ILE A 159 -15.72 11.15 -4.22
N ILE A 160 -15.35 9.94 -4.64
CA ILE A 160 -16.28 8.80 -4.70
C ILE A 160 -15.90 7.66 -3.74
N GLU A 161 -14.88 7.86 -2.90
CA GLU A 161 -14.31 6.83 -2.03
C GLU A 161 -14.25 7.24 -0.56
N LYS A 162 -14.54 6.27 0.30
CA LYS A 162 -14.23 6.28 1.74
C LYS A 162 -12.91 5.54 2.00
N PRO A 163 -12.29 5.63 3.19
CA PRO A 163 -11.00 4.96 3.42
C PRO A 163 -11.07 3.44 3.23
N GLN A 164 -12.10 2.76 3.77
CA GLN A 164 -12.24 1.31 3.55
C GLN A 164 -12.54 0.95 2.09
N TRP A 165 -13.32 1.77 1.39
CA TRP A 165 -13.62 1.56 -0.04
C TRP A 165 -12.35 1.70 -0.89
N PHE A 166 -11.53 2.69 -0.58
CA PHE A 166 -10.23 2.90 -1.20
C PHE A 166 -9.32 1.68 -1.01
N PHE A 167 -9.18 1.18 0.22
CA PHE A 167 -8.38 -0.02 0.46
C PHE A 167 -8.95 -1.25 -0.26
N MET A 168 -10.27 -1.44 -0.26
CA MET A 168 -10.89 -2.55 -0.98
C MET A 168 -10.68 -2.45 -2.49
N ARG A 169 -10.85 -1.28 -3.11
CA ARG A 169 -10.54 -1.07 -4.54
C ARG A 169 -9.09 -1.42 -4.85
N VAL A 170 -8.15 -0.96 -4.02
CA VAL A 170 -6.73 -1.26 -4.22
C VAL A 170 -6.51 -2.78 -4.17
N ALA A 171 -7.11 -3.47 -3.19
CA ALA A 171 -7.03 -4.92 -3.09
C ALA A 171 -7.64 -5.63 -4.31
N MET A 172 -8.81 -5.19 -4.78
CA MET A 172 -9.45 -5.72 -6.00
C MET A 172 -8.60 -5.51 -7.25
N GLY A 173 -7.87 -4.39 -7.33
CA GLY A 173 -7.01 -4.09 -8.47
C GLY A 173 -5.75 -4.95 -8.57
N ILE A 174 -5.45 -5.74 -7.53
CA ILE A 174 -4.23 -6.54 -7.37
C ILE A 174 -4.56 -8.03 -7.22
N GLY A 175 -5.60 -8.39 -6.48
CA GLY A 175 -6.00 -9.76 -6.23
C GLY A 175 -6.72 -10.41 -7.41
N ASN A 176 -6.64 -11.74 -7.49
CA ASN A 176 -7.21 -12.51 -8.60
C ASN A 176 -8.59 -13.11 -8.30
N ASN A 177 -8.94 -13.25 -7.02
CA ASN A 177 -10.23 -13.77 -6.55
C ASN A 177 -10.57 -13.15 -5.18
N GLU A 178 -11.81 -13.31 -4.73
CA GLU A 178 -12.34 -12.65 -3.54
C GLU A 178 -11.58 -13.02 -2.27
N ASP A 179 -11.14 -14.26 -2.11
CA ASP A 179 -10.42 -14.70 -0.91
C ASP A 179 -9.03 -14.06 -0.82
N GLU A 180 -8.34 -13.91 -1.96
CA GLU A 180 -7.08 -13.17 -2.05
C GLU A 180 -7.30 -11.67 -1.82
N ILE A 181 -8.32 -11.09 -2.43
CA ILE A 181 -8.68 -9.67 -2.28
C ILE A 181 -8.95 -9.36 -0.80
N ILE A 182 -9.74 -10.18 -0.12
CA ILE A 182 -10.05 -10.00 1.31
C ILE A 182 -8.79 -10.11 2.16
N LYS A 183 -7.86 -11.02 1.85
CA LYS A 183 -6.57 -11.12 2.55
C LYS A 183 -5.72 -9.86 2.36
N ILE A 184 -5.60 -9.37 1.13
CA ILE A 184 -4.86 -8.13 0.83
C ILE A 184 -5.51 -6.94 1.54
N TYR A 185 -6.83 -6.78 1.40
CA TYR A 185 -7.62 -5.75 2.07
C TYR A 185 -7.38 -5.76 3.58
N ASN A 186 -7.41 -6.93 4.21
CA ASN A 186 -7.15 -7.04 5.65
C ASN A 186 -5.75 -6.56 6.04
N LYS A 187 -4.72 -6.85 5.24
CA LYS A 187 -3.36 -6.39 5.53
C LYS A 187 -3.21 -4.87 5.38
N ILE A 188 -3.75 -4.30 4.31
CA ILE A 188 -3.59 -2.87 4.02
C ILE A 188 -4.51 -1.99 4.86
N SER A 189 -5.74 -2.41 5.16
CA SER A 189 -6.67 -1.63 6.01
C SER A 189 -6.29 -1.69 7.50
N ASN A 190 -5.58 -2.73 7.95
CA ASN A 190 -4.96 -2.76 9.29
C ASN A 190 -3.61 -2.02 9.34
N LEU A 191 -3.18 -1.41 8.23
CA LEU A 191 -1.89 -0.73 8.11
C LEU A 191 -0.68 -1.62 8.44
N GLU A 192 -0.81 -2.95 8.33
CA GLU A 192 0.30 -3.89 8.50
C GLU A 192 1.32 -3.77 7.37
N TYR A 193 0.84 -3.33 6.21
CA TYR A 193 1.63 -3.08 5.01
C TYR A 193 0.90 -2.09 4.10
N LEU A 194 1.65 -1.24 3.40
CA LEU A 194 1.10 -0.35 2.38
C LEU A 194 1.93 -0.47 1.10
N HIS A 195 1.24 -0.54 -0.03
CA HIS A 195 1.91 -0.49 -1.32
C HIS A 195 2.51 0.90 -1.61
N SER A 196 3.38 0.94 -2.62
CA SER A 196 3.94 2.20 -3.11
C SER A 196 2.85 3.10 -3.73
N THR A 197 3.12 4.41 -3.78
CA THR A 197 2.20 5.42 -4.32
C THR A 197 1.54 5.06 -5.66
N PRO A 198 2.27 4.66 -6.74
CA PRO A 198 1.61 4.34 -8.01
C PRO A 198 0.62 3.19 -7.89
N THR A 199 0.93 2.17 -7.08
CA THR A 199 0.02 1.05 -6.82
C THR A 199 -1.23 1.53 -6.09
N LEU A 200 -1.08 2.29 -4.99
CA LEU A 200 -2.21 2.83 -4.23
C LEU A 200 -3.10 3.75 -5.06
N TYR A 201 -2.49 4.57 -5.94
CA TYR A 201 -3.21 5.51 -6.78
C TYR A 201 -3.96 4.81 -7.92
N ASN A 202 -3.30 3.88 -8.63
CA ASN A 202 -3.81 3.36 -9.89
C ASN A 202 -4.53 2.00 -9.79
N SER A 203 -4.36 1.22 -8.72
CA SER A 203 -4.95 -0.13 -8.64
C SER A 203 -6.48 -0.11 -8.77
N GLY A 204 -7.04 -0.90 -9.69
CA GLY A 204 -8.48 -0.93 -9.98
C GLY A 204 -9.00 0.24 -10.83
N THR A 205 -8.16 1.25 -11.11
CA THR A 205 -8.49 2.33 -12.04
C THR A 205 -8.19 1.94 -13.49
N VAL A 206 -8.72 2.69 -14.45
CA VAL A 206 -8.40 2.50 -15.88
C VAL A 206 -6.92 2.72 -16.24
N VAL A 207 -6.13 3.31 -15.33
CA VAL A 207 -4.70 3.54 -15.52
C VAL A 207 -3.91 2.32 -15.05
N ASN A 208 -3.28 1.61 -16.00
CA ASN A 208 -2.51 0.38 -15.75
C ASN A 208 -1.02 0.65 -15.45
N GLN A 209 -0.74 1.49 -14.45
CA GLN A 209 0.64 1.87 -14.13
C GLN A 209 0.91 1.73 -12.63
N TYR A 210 1.57 0.65 -12.22
CA TYR A 210 1.79 0.35 -10.80
C TYR A 210 3.22 0.59 -10.32
N SER A 211 4.17 0.86 -11.23
CA SER A 211 5.61 0.94 -10.91
C SER A 211 6.15 2.33 -11.12
N SER A 212 6.85 2.90 -10.13
CA SER A 212 7.46 4.23 -10.24
C SER A 212 8.96 4.19 -10.55
N CYS A 213 9.59 3.03 -10.43
CA CYS A 213 11.03 2.84 -10.61
C CYS A 213 11.29 1.95 -11.81
N PHE A 214 12.21 2.35 -12.68
CA PHE A 214 12.65 1.60 -13.85
C PHE A 214 14.13 1.26 -13.74
N PRO A 215 14.56 0.05 -14.15
CA PRO A 215 15.97 -0.33 -14.13
C PRO A 215 16.79 0.46 -15.15
N ALA A 216 18.10 0.52 -14.93
CA ALA A 216 19.04 1.00 -15.95
C ALA A 216 18.91 0.16 -17.22
N GLY A 217 19.07 0.79 -18.38
CA GLY A 217 18.82 0.23 -19.70
C GLY A 217 17.37 0.36 -20.19
N THR A 218 16.45 0.89 -19.38
CA THR A 218 15.07 1.15 -19.83
C THR A 218 15.08 2.23 -20.91
N PRO A 219 14.59 1.95 -22.13
CA PRO A 219 14.61 2.92 -23.22
C PRO A 219 13.53 3.99 -23.05
N ILE A 220 13.91 5.25 -23.22
CA ILE A 220 13.06 6.44 -23.19
C ILE A 220 12.99 7.04 -24.60
N ILE A 221 11.78 7.36 -25.05
CA ILE A 221 11.58 8.04 -26.33
C ILE A 221 11.95 9.51 -26.17
N THR A 222 12.98 9.94 -26.90
CA THR A 222 13.38 11.34 -27.03
C THR A 222 13.06 11.85 -28.43
N LYS A 223 13.12 13.18 -28.62
CA LYS A 223 12.99 13.79 -29.95
C LYS A 223 14.06 13.29 -30.93
N ASP A 224 15.23 12.94 -30.43
CA ASP A 224 16.40 12.52 -31.23
C ASP A 224 16.54 10.99 -31.34
N GLY A 225 15.58 10.23 -30.80
CA GLY A 225 15.57 8.77 -30.81
C GLY A 225 15.45 8.13 -29.43
N LEU A 226 15.67 6.81 -29.35
CA LEU A 226 15.65 6.09 -28.07
C LEU A 226 16.94 6.35 -27.29
N LYS A 227 16.80 6.58 -25.99
CA LYS A 227 17.92 6.77 -25.07
C LYS A 227 17.66 6.04 -23.76
N ASN A 228 18.66 5.37 -23.20
CA ASN A 228 18.48 4.68 -21.92
C ASN A 228 18.23 5.69 -20.79
N ILE A 229 17.41 5.31 -19.80
CA ILE A 229 16.97 6.20 -18.72
C ILE A 229 18.15 6.81 -17.93
N GLU A 230 19.25 6.08 -17.74
CA GLU A 230 20.45 6.54 -17.05
C GLU A 230 21.26 7.57 -17.84
N ASP A 231 21.09 7.59 -19.16
CA ASP A 231 21.83 8.46 -20.07
C ASP A 231 21.11 9.81 -20.29
N ILE A 232 19.85 9.94 -19.85
CA ILE A 232 19.07 11.17 -19.98
C ILE A 232 19.77 12.35 -19.30
N GLN A 233 19.81 13.49 -20.00
CA GLN A 233 20.47 14.72 -19.61
C GLN A 233 19.47 15.89 -19.51
N ILE A 234 19.84 16.92 -18.72
CA ILE A 234 19.11 18.18 -18.70
C ILE A 234 19.16 18.78 -20.12
N GLY A 235 18.00 19.16 -20.65
CA GLY A 235 17.86 19.63 -22.02
C GLY A 235 17.36 18.58 -23.02
N ASP A 236 17.43 17.29 -22.69
CA ASP A 236 16.80 16.25 -23.51
C ASP A 236 15.29 16.49 -23.61
N VAL A 237 14.72 16.21 -24.77
CA VAL A 237 13.28 16.39 -25.03
C VAL A 237 12.64 15.01 -25.08
N VAL A 238 11.86 14.67 -24.05
CA VAL A 238 11.25 13.34 -23.87
C VAL A 238 9.75 13.36 -24.15
N LEU A 239 9.21 12.25 -24.66
CA LEU A 239 7.77 12.06 -24.86
C LEU A 239 7.09 11.75 -23.51
N THR A 240 6.02 12.45 -23.17
CA THR A 240 5.23 12.19 -21.96
C THR A 240 4.07 11.22 -22.22
N ALA A 241 3.41 10.79 -21.13
CA ALA A 241 2.19 10.01 -21.21
C ALA A 241 1.01 10.74 -21.89
N GLU A 242 1.02 12.08 -21.95
CA GLU A 242 0.01 12.86 -22.68
C GLU A 242 0.30 12.95 -24.20
N GLY A 243 1.37 12.30 -24.66
CA GLY A 243 1.76 12.29 -26.07
C GLY A 243 2.40 13.59 -26.55
N ASN A 244 2.82 14.48 -25.64
CA ASN A 244 3.57 15.69 -25.99
C ASN A 244 5.04 15.59 -25.55
N TYR A 245 5.89 16.38 -26.20
CA TYR A 245 7.31 16.45 -25.88
C TYR A 245 7.58 17.50 -24.80
N LYS A 246 8.38 17.14 -23.78
CA LYS A 246 8.79 18.04 -22.69
C LYS A 246 10.29 18.00 -22.48
N VAL A 247 10.86 19.14 -22.13
CA VAL A 247 12.28 19.27 -21.82
C VAL A 247 12.55 18.78 -20.40
N VAL A 248 13.56 17.93 -20.24
CA VAL A 248 14.07 17.52 -18.93
C VAL A 248 14.73 18.74 -18.27
N SER A 249 14.10 19.27 -17.23
CA SER A 249 14.55 20.49 -16.52
C SER A 249 15.53 20.20 -15.37
N GLY A 250 15.59 18.96 -14.89
CA GLY A 250 16.43 18.59 -13.77
C GLY A 250 16.59 17.08 -13.63
N LEU A 251 17.72 16.67 -13.04
CA LEU A 251 18.02 15.28 -12.71
C LEU A 251 18.29 15.15 -11.21
N PHE A 252 17.61 14.23 -10.56
CA PHE A 252 17.85 13.88 -9.17
C PHE A 252 18.83 12.71 -9.09
N LYS A 253 20.10 12.99 -8.81
CA LYS A 253 21.13 11.96 -8.58
C LYS A 253 21.45 11.88 -7.10
N ARG A 254 21.06 10.78 -6.46
CA ARG A 254 21.47 10.49 -5.07
C ARG A 254 22.83 9.79 -5.08
N LYS A 255 23.89 10.47 -4.64
CA LYS A 255 25.20 9.82 -4.43
C LYS A 255 25.07 8.80 -3.30
N TYR A 256 25.19 7.53 -3.63
CA TYR A 256 25.18 6.42 -2.66
C TYR A 256 26.62 6.03 -2.32
N LYS A 257 26.99 6.07 -1.04
CA LYS A 257 28.36 5.80 -0.55
C LYS A 257 28.51 4.47 0.20
N ARG A 258 27.45 3.67 0.33
CA ARG A 258 27.54 2.39 1.04
C ARG A 258 27.92 1.26 0.08
N ASN A 259 28.33 0.14 0.66
CA ASN A 259 28.69 -1.05 -0.09
C ASN A 259 27.47 -1.60 -0.84
N LEU A 260 27.67 -1.88 -2.13
CA LEU A 260 26.74 -2.65 -2.97
C LEU A 260 27.20 -4.10 -2.96
N TYR A 261 26.31 -5.00 -2.56
CA TYR A 261 26.55 -6.43 -2.53
C TYR A 261 26.12 -7.04 -3.85
N LYS A 262 27.01 -7.85 -4.44
CA LYS A 262 26.75 -8.62 -5.66
C LYS A 262 26.46 -10.05 -5.23
N ILE A 263 25.19 -10.43 -5.23
CA ILE A 263 24.73 -11.77 -4.83
C ILE A 263 24.58 -12.59 -6.10
N LYS A 264 25.31 -13.69 -6.18
CA LYS A 264 25.22 -14.67 -7.27
C LYS A 264 24.23 -15.74 -6.85
N VAL A 265 23.10 -15.83 -7.57
CA VAL A 265 22.06 -16.81 -7.32
C VAL A 265 22.14 -17.87 -8.41
N TRP A 266 22.18 -19.13 -7.98
CA TRP A 266 22.14 -20.30 -8.85
C TRP A 266 20.76 -20.92 -8.71
N GLY A 267 20.04 -21.17 -9.82
CA GLY A 267 18.87 -22.05 -9.71
C GLY A 267 17.69 -21.87 -10.64
N LEU A 268 17.75 -21.07 -11.70
CA LEU A 268 16.56 -20.88 -12.56
C LEU A 268 16.64 -21.64 -13.90
N TRP A 269 17.82 -21.65 -14.54
CA TRP A 269 18.00 -22.29 -15.86
C TRP A 269 19.38 -22.94 -16.05
N GLY A 270 20.12 -23.16 -14.97
CA GLY A 270 21.54 -23.53 -15.03
C GLY A 270 22.47 -22.36 -15.35
N SER A 271 21.96 -21.12 -15.39
CA SER A 271 22.73 -19.88 -15.54
C SER A 271 22.91 -19.16 -14.20
N GLU A 272 24.06 -18.50 -14.03
CA GLU A 272 24.36 -17.64 -12.88
C GLU A 272 23.62 -16.31 -13.05
N GLU A 273 22.59 -16.07 -12.24
CA GLU A 273 21.94 -14.77 -12.15
C GLU A 273 22.60 -13.93 -11.06
N THR A 274 22.83 -12.65 -11.33
CA THR A 274 23.40 -11.73 -10.36
C THR A 274 22.37 -10.71 -9.94
N VAL A 275 22.08 -10.65 -8.65
CA VAL A 275 21.33 -9.54 -8.03
C VAL A 275 22.32 -8.58 -7.37
N ARG A 276 22.16 -7.27 -7.61
CA ARG A 276 22.92 -6.23 -6.90
C ARG A 276 22.00 -5.52 -5.92
N ALA A 277 22.40 -5.46 -4.66
CA ALA A 277 21.56 -4.87 -3.62
C ALA A 277 22.38 -4.06 -2.62
N THR A 278 21.73 -3.13 -1.93
CA THR A 278 22.33 -2.40 -0.81
C THR A 278 22.51 -3.31 0.40
N ASN A 279 23.43 -2.95 1.30
CA ASN A 279 23.79 -3.75 2.46
C ASN A 279 22.60 -4.12 3.37
N ASP A 280 21.60 -3.25 3.44
CA ASP A 280 20.39 -3.34 4.26
C ASP A 280 19.18 -3.93 3.54
N HIS A 281 19.29 -4.22 2.23
CA HIS A 281 18.21 -4.84 1.48
C HIS A 281 17.96 -6.25 1.99
N ARG A 282 16.72 -6.56 2.37
CA ARG A 282 16.37 -7.86 2.95
C ARG A 282 15.90 -8.83 1.87
N PHE A 283 16.45 -10.04 1.90
CA PHE A 283 16.01 -11.16 1.09
C PHE A 283 15.30 -12.17 1.99
N LEU A 284 14.27 -12.82 1.47
CA LEU A 284 13.68 -13.96 2.14
C LEU A 284 14.60 -15.16 1.90
N VAL A 285 15.22 -15.66 2.96
CA VAL A 285 16.28 -16.66 2.89
C VAL A 285 15.90 -17.88 3.72
N LEU A 286 16.15 -19.06 3.16
CA LEU A 286 16.25 -20.30 3.91
C LEU A 286 17.74 -20.56 4.19
N PRO A 287 18.19 -20.38 5.45
CA PRO A 287 19.59 -20.53 5.82
C PRO A 287 20.06 -21.96 5.58
N LYS A 288 21.31 -22.14 5.16
CA LYS A 288 21.86 -23.49 4.99
C LYS A 288 21.84 -24.31 6.28
N GLU A 289 22.00 -23.65 7.43
CA GLU A 289 22.01 -24.32 8.73
C GLU A 289 20.62 -24.89 9.09
N SER A 290 19.56 -24.33 8.52
CA SER A 290 18.21 -24.88 8.61
C SER A 290 18.03 -26.12 7.72
N ILE A 291 18.99 -26.43 6.84
CA ILE A 291 18.96 -27.57 5.91
C ILE A 291 20.11 -28.50 6.30
N GLU A 292 20.05 -29.13 7.48
CA GLU A 292 21.02 -30.16 7.84
C GLU A 292 20.79 -31.41 6.98
N CYS A 293 21.61 -31.58 5.94
CA CYS A 293 21.76 -32.84 5.21
C CYS A 293 23.09 -33.50 5.62
N SER A 294 23.04 -34.48 6.51
CA SER A 294 24.21 -35.31 6.84
C SER A 294 24.45 -36.36 5.75
N ARG A 295 25.42 -36.12 4.86
CA ARG A 295 25.89 -37.14 3.91
C ARG A 295 26.87 -38.08 4.62
N LYS A 296 26.42 -39.28 5.02
CA LYS A 296 27.34 -40.31 5.52
C LYS A 296 28.04 -41.01 4.35
N PHE A 297 29.37 -40.92 4.30
CA PHE A 297 30.20 -41.72 3.39
C PHE A 297 30.52 -43.07 4.06
N TYR A 298 30.09 -44.17 3.44
CA TYR A 298 30.52 -45.51 3.88
C TYR A 298 31.89 -45.82 3.28
N LYS A 299 32.84 -46.22 4.14
CA LYS A 299 34.15 -46.74 3.74
C LYS A 299 34.20 -48.22 4.09
N VAL A 300 34.70 -49.04 3.16
CA VAL A 300 34.96 -50.47 3.43
C VAL A 300 36.46 -50.66 3.59
N CYS A 301 36.86 -51.30 4.70
CA CYS A 301 38.25 -51.61 5.02
C CYS A 301 38.39 -53.15 5.01
N PRO A 302 38.95 -53.76 3.95
CA PRO A 302 39.08 -55.21 3.88
C PRO A 302 40.08 -55.73 4.93
N PRO A 303 39.78 -56.83 5.65
CA PRO A 303 40.61 -57.29 6.76
C PRO A 303 41.92 -58.00 6.35
N TYR A 304 42.17 -58.28 5.07
CA TYR A 304 43.17 -59.27 4.63
C TYR A 304 44.45 -58.73 3.97
N GLN A 305 44.81 -57.45 4.12
CA GLN A 305 46.01 -56.92 3.47
C GLN A 305 46.96 -56.08 4.33
N ASN A 306 46.86 -56.09 5.66
CA ASN A 306 47.83 -55.41 6.54
C ASN A 306 48.18 -53.96 6.12
N THR A 307 47.20 -53.27 5.53
CA THR A 307 47.28 -51.85 5.16
C THR A 307 46.12 -51.11 5.82
N ASP A 308 46.37 -49.95 6.43
CA ASP A 308 45.35 -49.04 6.98
C ASP A 308 44.49 -48.35 5.90
N LYS A 309 44.44 -48.91 4.69
CA LYS A 309 43.77 -48.31 3.53
C LYS A 309 42.32 -48.77 3.46
N CYS A 310 41.41 -47.87 3.80
CA CYS A 310 39.98 -48.01 3.55
C CYS A 310 39.61 -47.40 2.20
N TYR A 311 38.77 -48.09 1.42
CA TYR A 311 38.37 -47.66 0.09
C TYR A 311 36.95 -47.09 0.11
N PRO A 312 36.70 -45.97 -0.59
CA PRO A 312 35.34 -45.47 -0.81
C PRO A 312 34.60 -46.43 -1.75
N VAL A 313 33.36 -46.80 -1.40
CA VAL A 313 32.51 -47.61 -2.29
C VAL A 313 31.96 -46.70 -3.39
N GLU A 314 32.15 -47.08 -4.65
CA GLU A 314 31.73 -46.28 -5.80
C GLU A 314 30.19 -46.14 -5.89
N ARG A 315 29.73 -44.89 -5.85
CA ARG A 315 28.49 -44.35 -6.46
C ARG A 315 27.18 -45.10 -6.21
N GLU A 316 26.84 -45.35 -4.96
CA GLU A 316 25.46 -45.10 -4.56
C GLU A 316 25.39 -43.65 -4.08
N TYR A 317 24.81 -42.75 -4.89
CA TYR A 317 24.24 -41.54 -4.32
C TYR A 317 23.29 -42.04 -3.24
N ALA A 318 23.61 -41.82 -1.97
CA ALA A 318 22.69 -42.10 -0.89
C ALA A 318 21.40 -41.32 -1.21
N SER A 319 20.40 -42.02 -1.73
CA SER A 319 19.11 -41.48 -2.15
C SER A 319 18.26 -41.06 -0.95
N THR A 320 18.79 -41.24 0.24
CA THR A 320 18.17 -40.92 1.52
C THR A 320 18.91 -39.75 2.15
N CYS A 321 18.55 -38.55 1.71
CA CYS A 321 18.46 -37.45 2.66
C CYS A 321 17.55 -37.96 3.80
N VAL A 322 18.08 -38.17 4.99
CA VAL A 322 17.22 -38.36 6.16
C VAL A 322 16.44 -37.05 6.25
N LYS A 323 15.15 -37.08 5.89
CA LYS A 323 14.26 -35.93 5.92
C LYS A 323 14.46 -35.22 7.25
N THR A 324 15.20 -34.13 7.23
CA THR A 324 15.04 -33.11 8.25
C THR A 324 13.60 -32.66 8.07
N GLU A 325 12.74 -32.90 9.05
CA GLU A 325 11.38 -32.32 9.14
C GLU A 325 11.50 -30.81 9.34
N VAL A 326 12.17 -30.13 8.41
CA VAL A 326 12.32 -28.70 8.42
C VAL A 326 11.05 -28.20 7.79
N ASN A 327 10.18 -27.65 8.61
CA ASN A 327 9.10 -26.83 8.12
C ASN A 327 9.73 -25.62 7.41
N ILE A 328 9.81 -25.72 6.09
CA ILE A 328 10.46 -24.73 5.22
C ILE A 328 9.86 -23.35 5.50
N LEU A 329 8.53 -23.26 5.66
CA LEU A 329 7.83 -22.01 5.91
C LEU A 329 8.20 -21.37 7.26
N GLU A 330 8.42 -22.19 8.30
CA GLU A 330 8.86 -21.70 9.61
C GLU A 330 10.35 -21.33 9.66
N SER A 331 11.15 -21.88 8.74
CA SER A 331 12.59 -21.65 8.67
C SER A 331 12.98 -20.48 7.78
N LEU A 332 12.04 -19.94 7.00
CA LEU A 332 12.24 -18.76 6.19
C LEU A 332 12.35 -17.52 7.07
N ARG A 333 13.39 -16.72 6.82
CA ARG A 333 13.59 -15.46 7.52
C ARG A 333 14.10 -14.37 6.59
N TRP A 334 13.73 -13.14 6.89
CA TRP A 334 14.27 -11.97 6.20
C TRP A 334 15.70 -11.70 6.70
N VAL A 335 16.68 -11.78 5.80
CA VAL A 335 18.11 -11.56 6.08
C VAL A 335 18.61 -10.38 5.25
N GLU A 336 19.38 -9.48 5.86
CA GLU A 336 20.00 -8.37 5.13
C GLU A 336 21.08 -8.88 4.16
N ALA A 337 21.24 -8.22 3.01
CA ALA A 337 22.15 -8.63 1.94
C ALA A 337 23.59 -8.85 2.43
N LYS A 338 24.05 -8.06 3.41
CA LYS A 338 25.39 -8.16 3.99
C LYS A 338 25.61 -9.42 4.83
N ASP A 339 24.53 -10.03 5.33
CA ASP A 339 24.54 -11.16 6.27
C ASP A 339 24.21 -12.50 5.58
N ILE A 340 23.89 -12.46 4.28
CA ILE A 340 23.69 -13.68 3.46
C ILE A 340 25.02 -14.41 3.31
N LYS A 341 25.02 -15.70 3.63
CA LYS A 341 26.21 -16.54 3.56
C LYS A 341 26.22 -17.36 2.26
N GLU A 342 27.42 -17.82 1.90
CA GLU A 342 27.57 -18.80 0.84
C GLU A 342 26.75 -20.06 1.18
N TRP A 343 25.99 -20.53 0.19
CA TRP A 343 25.05 -21.67 0.24
C TRP A 343 23.69 -21.43 0.91
N ASP A 344 23.37 -20.20 1.29
CA ASP A 344 22.00 -19.84 1.65
C ASP A 344 21.07 -19.86 0.43
N TYR A 345 19.82 -20.26 0.63
CA TYR A 345 18.82 -20.35 -0.44
C TYR A 345 17.94 -19.10 -0.40
N ILE A 346 17.97 -18.30 -1.48
CA ILE A 346 17.14 -17.10 -1.61
C ILE A 346 15.82 -17.48 -2.25
N VAL A 347 14.71 -17.16 -1.59
CA VAL A 347 13.37 -17.31 -2.15
C VAL A 347 13.13 -16.16 -3.12
N VAL A 348 13.08 -16.49 -4.41
CA VAL A 348 12.60 -15.59 -5.46
C VAL A 348 11.14 -15.95 -5.70
N PRO A 349 10.18 -15.01 -5.53
CA PRO A 349 8.78 -15.31 -5.78
C PRO A 349 8.59 -15.62 -7.28
N TYR A 350 8.12 -16.84 -7.58
CA TYR A 350 7.54 -17.13 -8.88
C TYR A 350 6.05 -16.76 -8.85
N PRO A 351 5.50 -16.16 -9.92
CA PRO A 351 4.06 -16.22 -10.13
C PRO A 351 3.66 -17.71 -10.19
N LYS A 352 2.84 -18.16 -9.25
CA LYS A 352 2.16 -19.45 -9.33
C LYS A 352 0.89 -19.23 -10.13
N GLU A 353 0.74 -20.04 -11.19
CA GLU A 353 -0.37 -20.12 -12.14
C GLU A 353 -0.26 -19.24 -13.40
N THR A 354 0.38 -19.80 -14.43
CA THR A 354 0.06 -19.55 -15.83
C THR A 354 -0.94 -20.62 -16.28
N ASN A 355 -2.22 -20.45 -15.97
CA ASN A 355 -3.28 -21.17 -16.68
C ASN A 355 -3.45 -20.49 -18.05
N ASP A 356 -3.18 -21.27 -19.10
CA ASP A 356 -3.27 -20.93 -20.52
C ASP A 356 -2.42 -19.77 -21.03
N ILE A 357 -1.18 -20.09 -21.39
CA ILE A 357 -0.39 -19.24 -22.29
C ILE A 357 0.36 -20.13 -23.29
N LYS A 358 -0.32 -20.50 -24.39
CA LYS A 358 0.35 -20.60 -25.68
C LYS A 358 0.65 -19.16 -26.08
N GLU A 359 1.94 -18.83 -26.17
CA GLU A 359 2.51 -17.51 -26.49
C GLU A 359 2.60 -16.52 -25.33
N PHE A 360 3.81 -16.27 -24.82
CA PHE A 360 4.37 -14.91 -24.87
C PHE A 360 5.90 -14.99 -24.97
N CYS A 361 6.45 -14.33 -26.00
CA CYS A 361 7.72 -13.62 -25.88
C CYS A 361 7.44 -12.25 -25.27
N VAL A 362 8.37 -11.71 -24.48
CA VAL A 362 9.12 -10.45 -24.75
C VAL A 362 10.05 -10.17 -23.55
N LEU A 363 11.36 -10.25 -23.86
CA LEU A 363 12.58 -9.66 -23.26
C LEU A 363 12.81 -9.72 -21.75
#